data_AF-A0A4R4U5F5-F1
#
_entry.id   AF-A0A4R4U5F5-F1
#
_cell.length_a   1.000
_cell.length_b   1.000
_cell.length_c   1.000
_cell.angle_alpha   90.00
_cell.angle_beta   90.00
_cell.angle_gamma   90.00
#
_symmetry.space_group_name_H-M   'P 1'
#
loop_
_entity.id
_entity.type
_entity.pdbx_description
1 polymer ?
#
loop_
_entity_poly.entity_id
_entity_poly.type
_entity_poly.pdbx_seq_one_letter_code
_entity_poly.pdbx_strand_id
1 'polypeptide(L)'
;MKSARWLAGHAAFTATATSLLVDLGRLDNLDEIADLCAGRPVLAVRTAEHVADRLRSLREWPAPAVLTATIARLAHHGDLAGGLFAVALIRTEPGFWKTPWRDLLIGLRRHSVPDVRDEAYTIDMS
;
A
#
# COMPACT_ATOMS: atom_id res chain seq x y z
N MET A 1 4.93 8.35 17.80
CA MET A 1 4.09 8.95 16.73
C MET A 1 4.53 10.38 16.37
N LYS A 2 4.60 11.33 17.32
CA LYS A 2 5.10 12.70 17.05
C LYS A 2 6.52 12.73 16.45
N SER A 3 7.43 11.87 16.94
CA SER A 3 8.83 11.86 16.47
C SER A 3 9.00 11.37 15.03
N ALA A 4 8.23 10.38 14.57
CA ALA A 4 8.28 9.90 13.18
C ALA A 4 7.73 10.94 12.20
N ARG A 5 6.59 11.56 12.52
CA ARG A 5 6.02 12.66 11.73
C ARG A 5 6.93 13.89 11.68
N TRP A 6 7.62 14.20 12.79
CA TRP A 6 8.61 15.27 12.81
C TRP A 6 9.83 14.96 11.93
N LEU A 7 10.33 13.71 11.95
CA LEU A 7 11.40 13.27 11.04
C LEU A 7 10.98 13.35 9.58
N ALA A 8 9.72 13.03 9.26
CA ALA A 8 9.19 13.12 7.90
C ALA A 8 9.24 14.55 7.32
N GLY A 9 9.19 15.57 8.17
CA GLY A 9 9.40 16.97 7.78
C GLY A 9 10.82 17.31 7.32
N HIS A 10 11.77 16.37 7.46
CA HIS A 10 13.16 16.51 7.01
C HIS A 10 13.44 15.50 5.89
N ALA A 11 13.68 15.99 4.67
CA ALA A 11 13.82 15.16 3.47
C ALA A 11 14.87 14.03 3.59
N ALA A 12 15.93 14.26 4.37
CA ALA A 12 16.98 13.27 4.63
C ALA A 12 16.49 12.04 5.41
N PHE A 13 15.41 12.17 6.19
CA PHE A 13 14.90 11.13 7.09
C PHE A 13 13.57 10.52 6.66
N THR A 14 13.01 10.92 5.51
CA THR A 14 11.71 10.42 5.05
C THR A 14 11.68 8.89 4.96
N ALA A 15 12.75 8.24 4.50
CA ALA A 15 12.79 6.77 4.40
C ALA A 15 12.73 6.08 5.76
N THR A 16 13.41 6.64 6.77
CA THR A 16 13.31 6.15 8.15
C THR A 16 11.93 6.42 8.73
N ALA A 17 11.36 7.59 8.46
CA ALA A 17 10.03 7.95 8.91
C ALA A 17 8.95 7.03 8.33
N THR A 18 8.97 6.75 7.02
CA THR A 18 8.01 5.83 6.40
C THR A 18 8.13 4.43 6.97
N SER A 19 9.36 3.90 7.17
CA SER A 19 9.57 2.61 7.82
C SER A 19 8.93 2.56 9.21
N LEU A 20 9.22 3.54 10.06
CA LEU A 20 8.67 3.61 11.42
C LEU A 20 7.13 3.72 11.42
N LEU A 21 6.55 4.39 10.43
CA LEU A 21 5.10 4.51 10.28
C LEU A 21 4.45 3.21 9.82
N VAL A 22 5.10 2.44 8.94
CA VAL A 22 4.67 1.09 8.53
C VAL A 22 4.73 0.12 9.72
N ASP A 23 5.81 0.18 10.51
CA ASP A 23 6.03 -0.71 11.66
C ASP A 23 4.90 -0.65 12.70
N LEU A 24 4.20 0.49 12.78
CA LEU A 24 3.00 0.64 13.63
C LEU A 24 1.88 -0.35 13.27
N GLY A 25 1.90 -0.94 12.07
CA GLY A 25 0.93 -1.95 11.64
C GLY A 25 -0.49 -1.40 11.48
N ARG A 26 -0.60 -0.10 11.21
CA ARG A 26 -1.89 0.59 11.04
C ARG A 26 -2.21 0.71 9.56
N LEU A 27 -3.46 0.43 9.19
CA LEU A 27 -3.93 0.62 7.81
C LEU A 27 -4.43 2.06 7.55
N ASP A 28 -4.80 2.77 8.61
CA ASP A 28 -5.42 4.09 8.53
C ASP A 28 -4.44 5.24 8.26
N ASN A 29 -3.13 4.98 8.32
CA ASN A 29 -2.08 5.95 8.00
C ASN A 29 -1.41 5.70 6.63
N LEU A 30 -1.88 4.72 5.84
CA LEU A 30 -1.21 4.36 4.60
C LEU A 30 -1.28 5.47 3.53
N ASP A 31 -2.33 6.31 3.53
CA ASP A 31 -2.38 7.49 2.64
C ASP A 31 -1.31 8.53 3.04
N GLU A 32 -1.13 8.78 4.35
CA GLU A 32 -0.06 9.66 4.85
C GLU A 32 1.33 9.14 4.42
N ILE A 33 1.54 7.83 4.46
CA ILE A 33 2.80 7.22 4.02
C ILE A 33 2.97 7.35 2.49
N ALA A 34 1.88 7.25 1.72
CA ALA A 34 1.91 7.45 0.27
C ALA A 34 2.30 8.89 -0.08
N ASP A 35 1.73 9.89 0.61
CA ASP A 35 2.09 11.30 0.46
C ASP A 35 3.58 11.54 0.73
N LEU A 36 4.16 10.89 1.74
CA LEU A 36 5.60 10.98 2.02
C LEU A 36 6.48 10.36 0.93
N CYS A 37 5.92 9.47 0.11
CA CYS A 37 6.61 8.86 -1.03
C CYS A 37 6.46 9.66 -2.32
N ALA A 38 5.69 10.76 -2.33
CA ALA A 38 5.41 11.53 -3.53
C ALA A 38 6.70 12.00 -4.23
N GLY A 39 6.80 11.76 -5.54
CA GLY A 39 7.99 12.07 -6.33
C GLY A 39 9.22 11.19 -6.05
N ARG A 40 9.08 10.11 -5.25
CA ARG A 40 10.19 9.24 -4.85
C ARG A 40 9.90 7.77 -5.20
N PRO A 41 9.98 7.37 -6.49
CA PRO A 41 9.54 6.05 -6.95
C PRO A 41 10.24 4.88 -6.25
N VAL A 42 11.57 4.97 -6.02
CA VAL A 42 12.32 3.93 -5.31
C VAL A 42 11.86 3.79 -3.86
N LEU A 43 11.49 4.89 -3.20
CA LEU A 43 10.96 4.85 -1.84
C LEU A 43 9.56 4.24 -1.81
N ALA A 44 8.71 4.56 -2.79
CA ALA A 44 7.38 4.01 -2.92
C ALA A 44 7.41 2.47 -3.03
N VAL A 45 8.25 1.93 -3.93
CA VAL A 45 8.40 0.47 -4.13
C VAL A 45 8.84 -0.22 -2.84
N ARG A 46 9.93 0.25 -2.22
CA ARG A 46 10.45 -0.34 -0.97
C ARG A 46 9.44 -0.26 0.17
N THR A 47 8.67 0.82 0.23
CA THR A 47 7.64 0.99 1.26
C THR A 47 6.47 0.04 0.99
N ALA A 48 6.10 -0.22 -0.26
CA ALA A 48 5.05 -1.18 -0.62
C ALA A 48 5.44 -2.62 -0.23
N GLU A 49 6.68 -3.02 -0.49
CA GLU A 49 7.25 -4.29 -0.03
C GLU A 49 7.17 -4.41 1.49
N HIS A 50 7.59 -3.36 2.21
CA HIS A 50 7.54 -3.33 3.66
C HIS A 50 6.10 -3.41 4.20
N VAL A 51 5.13 -2.74 3.57
CA VAL A 51 3.71 -2.85 3.91
C VAL A 51 3.23 -4.31 3.78
N ALA A 52 3.58 -5.00 2.70
CA ALA A 52 3.21 -6.41 2.50
C ALA A 52 3.87 -7.34 3.52
N ASP A 53 5.16 -7.15 3.81
CA ASP A 53 5.88 -7.90 4.86
C ASP A 53 5.22 -7.69 6.22
N ARG A 54 4.88 -6.43 6.53
CA ARG A 54 4.27 -6.09 7.80
C ARG A 54 2.90 -6.72 7.95
N LEU A 55 2.04 -6.66 6.93
CA LEU A 55 0.72 -7.28 6.96
C LEU A 55 0.81 -8.79 7.18
N ARG A 56 1.74 -9.49 6.49
CA ARG A 56 1.99 -10.93 6.70
C ARG A 56 2.49 -11.26 8.10
N SER A 57 3.18 -10.32 8.76
CA SER A 57 3.69 -10.50 10.13
C SER A 57 2.67 -10.21 11.24
N LEU A 58 1.48 -9.68 10.91
CA LEU A 58 0.48 -9.37 11.92
C LEU A 58 -0.04 -10.65 12.58
N ARG A 59 -0.16 -10.59 13.92
CA ARG A 59 -0.71 -11.70 14.72
C ARG A 59 -2.18 -11.94 14.40
N GLU A 60 -2.92 -10.88 14.10
CA GLU A 60 -4.32 -10.91 13.74
C GLU A 60 -4.51 -10.11 12.45
N TRP A 61 -5.21 -10.73 11.50
CA TRP A 61 -5.49 -10.09 10.23
C TRP A 61 -6.61 -9.05 10.37
N PRO A 62 -6.49 -7.90 9.69
CA PRO A 62 -7.57 -6.93 9.62
C PRO A 62 -8.85 -7.59 9.10
N ALA A 63 -10.00 -7.17 9.62
CA ALA A 63 -11.29 -7.63 9.10
C ALA A 63 -11.36 -7.36 7.57
N PRO A 64 -11.88 -8.29 6.75
CA PRO A 64 -11.91 -8.15 5.29
C PRO A 64 -12.49 -6.82 4.81
N ALA A 65 -13.56 -6.33 5.45
CA ALA A 65 -14.19 -5.05 5.11
C ALA A 65 -13.27 -3.83 5.34
N VAL A 66 -12.41 -3.86 6.36
CA VAL A 66 -11.44 -2.78 6.62
C VAL A 66 -10.34 -2.80 5.57
N LEU A 67 -9.84 -3.99 5.23
CA LEU A 67 -8.78 -4.14 4.25
C LEU A 67 -9.25 -3.77 2.83
N THR A 68 -10.48 -4.15 2.45
CA THR A 68 -11.05 -3.78 1.13
C THR A 68 -11.32 -2.27 1.02
N ALA A 69 -11.83 -1.64 2.08
CA ALA A 69 -12.00 -0.18 2.12
C ALA A 69 -10.65 0.55 2.02
N THR A 70 -9.62 0.03 2.70
CA THR A 70 -8.25 0.57 2.65
C THR A 70 -7.67 0.50 1.23
N ILE A 71 -7.80 -0.66 0.58
CA ILE A 71 -7.30 -0.86 -0.81
C ILE A 71 -8.06 0.04 -1.78
N ALA A 72 -9.38 0.13 -1.66
CA ALA A 72 -10.18 1.00 -2.53
C ALA A 72 -9.70 2.44 -2.44
N ARG A 73 -9.54 2.97 -1.22
CA ARG A 73 -9.07 4.34 -1.00
C ARG A 73 -7.65 4.56 -1.51
N LEU A 74 -6.71 3.63 -1.27
CA LEU A 74 -5.35 3.72 -1.81
C LEU A 74 -5.31 3.69 -3.35
N ALA A 75 -6.14 2.85 -3.97
CA ALA A 75 -6.27 2.80 -5.43
C ALA A 75 -6.87 4.09 -6.02
N HIS A 76 -7.72 4.79 -5.27
CA HIS A 76 -8.30 6.08 -5.67
C HIS A 76 -7.37 7.27 -5.39
N HIS A 77 -6.36 7.11 -4.54
CA HIS A 77 -5.35 8.13 -4.27
C HIS A 77 -4.64 8.57 -5.57
N GLY A 78 -4.51 7.63 -6.53
CA GLY A 78 -4.16 7.92 -7.92
C GLY A 78 -2.66 8.15 -8.17
N ASP A 79 -1.83 8.08 -7.13
CA ASP A 79 -0.39 8.18 -7.21
C ASP A 79 0.29 6.79 -7.25
N LEU A 80 1.60 6.80 -7.50
CA LEU A 80 2.39 5.57 -7.58
C LEU A 80 2.39 4.82 -6.24
N ALA A 81 2.58 5.52 -5.12
CA ALA A 81 2.71 4.88 -3.82
C ALA A 81 1.39 4.26 -3.35
N GLY A 82 0.27 5.00 -3.42
CA GLY A 82 -1.05 4.48 -3.10
C GLY A 82 -1.40 3.25 -3.94
N GLY A 83 -1.19 3.32 -5.25
CA GLY A 83 -1.43 2.20 -6.16
C GLY A 83 -0.57 0.96 -5.83
N LEU A 84 0.73 1.13 -5.58
CA LEU A 84 1.61 0.01 -5.21
C LEU A 84 1.25 -0.58 -3.85
N PHE A 85 0.86 0.24 -2.87
CA PHE A 85 0.39 -0.24 -1.57
C PHE A 85 -0.89 -1.05 -1.73
N ALA A 86 -1.83 -0.59 -2.56
CA ALA A 86 -3.06 -1.32 -2.86
C ALA A 86 -2.78 -2.69 -3.49
N VAL A 87 -1.86 -2.77 -4.46
CA VAL A 87 -1.44 -4.03 -5.08
C VAL A 87 -0.77 -4.97 -4.07
N ALA A 88 0.12 -4.42 -3.24
CA ALA A 88 0.81 -5.16 -2.19
C ALA A 88 -0.19 -5.80 -1.20
N LEU A 89 -1.21 -5.06 -0.77
CA LEU A 89 -2.25 -5.58 0.12
C LEU A 89 -3.11 -6.67 -0.54
N ILE A 90 -3.55 -6.49 -1.80
CA ILE A 90 -4.32 -7.53 -2.51
C ILE A 90 -3.53 -8.83 -2.62
N ARG A 91 -2.24 -8.76 -2.96
CA ARG A 91 -1.39 -9.95 -3.14
C ARG A 91 -1.28 -10.80 -1.88
N THR A 92 -1.41 -10.19 -0.70
CA THR A 92 -1.33 -10.93 0.56
C THR A 92 -2.60 -11.73 0.87
N GLU A 93 -3.76 -11.37 0.30
CA GLU A 93 -5.03 -12.01 0.62
C GLU A 93 -5.15 -13.39 -0.06
N PRO A 94 -5.20 -14.50 0.68
CA PRO A 94 -5.19 -15.85 0.12
C PRO A 94 -6.49 -16.23 -0.62
N GLY A 95 -7.45 -15.31 -0.77
CA GLY A 95 -8.74 -15.51 -1.46
C GLY A 95 -9.07 -14.40 -2.46
N PHE A 96 -8.06 -13.71 -2.99
CA PHE A 96 -8.21 -12.52 -3.84
C PHE A 96 -9.05 -12.73 -5.12
N TRP A 97 -9.31 -13.98 -5.52
CA TRP A 97 -10.15 -14.32 -6.67
C TRP A 97 -11.66 -14.12 -6.44
N LYS A 98 -12.09 -13.94 -5.19
CA LYS A 98 -13.50 -13.68 -4.85
C LYS A 98 -13.79 -12.18 -4.83
N THR A 99 -15.02 -11.79 -5.12
CA THR A 99 -15.52 -10.46 -4.76
C THR A 99 -15.41 -10.27 -3.25
N PRO A 100 -14.97 -9.10 -2.76
CA PRO A 100 -14.71 -7.84 -3.50
C PRO A 100 -13.30 -7.68 -4.09
N TRP A 101 -12.36 -8.55 -3.75
CA TRP A 101 -10.94 -8.44 -4.10
C TRP A 101 -10.68 -8.46 -5.61
N ARG A 102 -11.37 -9.34 -6.32
CA ARG A 102 -11.29 -9.45 -7.78
C ARG A 102 -11.64 -8.12 -8.47
N ASP A 103 -12.68 -7.44 -8.00
CA ASP A 103 -13.13 -6.19 -8.60
C ASP A 103 -12.14 -5.04 -8.30
N LEU A 104 -11.52 -5.05 -7.12
CA LEU A 104 -10.42 -4.14 -6.78
C LEU A 104 -9.19 -4.35 -7.67
N LEU A 105 -8.81 -5.62 -7.92
CA LEU A 105 -7.69 -5.96 -8.80
C LEU A 105 -7.95 -5.52 -10.25
N ILE A 106 -9.18 -5.71 -10.75
CA ILE A 106 -9.59 -5.19 -12.07
C ILE A 106 -9.48 -3.66 -12.11
N GLY A 107 -9.85 -2.96 -11.03
CA GLY A 107 -9.67 -1.52 -10.90
C GLY A 107 -8.20 -1.10 -11.00
N LEU A 108 -7.30 -1.77 -10.28
CA LEU A 108 -5.86 -1.48 -10.31
C LEU A 108 -5.22 -1.75 -11.67
N ARG A 109 -5.69 -2.75 -12.41
CA ARG A 109 -5.27 -2.99 -13.81
C ARG A 109 -5.68 -1.86 -14.77
N ARG A 110 -6.58 -0.97 -14.36
CA ARG A 110 -7.01 0.23 -15.09
C ARG A 110 -6.48 1.53 -14.48
N HIS A 111 -5.59 1.45 -13.49
CA HIS A 111 -5.02 2.61 -12.80
C HIS A 111 -4.32 3.56 -13.77
N SER A 112 -4.29 4.86 -13.47
CA SER A 112 -3.68 5.89 -14.34
C SER A 112 -2.17 5.70 -14.49
N VAL A 113 -1.49 5.33 -13.39
CA VAL A 113 -0.04 5.07 -13.35
C VAL A 113 0.30 3.73 -14.01
N PRO A 114 1.16 3.70 -15.06
CA PRO A 114 1.54 2.48 -15.76
C PRO A 114 2.15 1.40 -14.87
N ASP A 115 3.12 1.76 -14.02
CA ASP A 115 3.81 0.79 -13.15
C ASP A 115 2.86 0.09 -12.18
N VAL A 116 1.78 0.77 -11.75
CA VAL A 116 0.74 0.16 -10.90
C VAL A 116 -0.07 -0.87 -11.69
N ARG A 117 -0.39 -0.59 -12.96
CA ARG A 117 -1.09 -1.56 -13.82
C ARG A 117 -0.21 -2.78 -14.05
N ASP A 118 1.05 -2.56 -14.41
CA ASP A 118 2.00 -3.63 -14.68
C ASP A 118 2.14 -4.54 -13.46
N GLU A 119 2.33 -3.96 -12.27
CA GLU A 119 2.38 -4.70 -11.02
C GLU A 119 1.07 -5.45 -10.73
N ALA A 120 -0.09 -4.86 -11.01
CA ALA A 120 -1.39 -5.53 -10.86
C ALA A 120 -1.60 -6.69 -11.86
N TYR A 121 -0.95 -6.68 -13.02
CA TYR A 121 -0.99 -7.78 -13.98
C TYR A 121 -0.11 -8.97 -13.58
N THR A 122 0.84 -8.79 -12.66
CA THR A 122 1.64 -9.90 -12.11
C THR A 122 0.85 -10.82 -11.19
N ILE A 123 -0.27 -10.34 -10.62
CA ILE A 123 -1.16 -11.16 -9.79
C ILE A 123 -2.03 -12.00 -10.72
N ASP A 124 -1.74 -13.30 -10.78
CA ASP A 124 -2.47 -14.24 -11.60
C ASP A 124 -3.89 -14.45 -11.06
N MET A 125 -4.89 -14.48 -11.95
CA MET A 125 -6.29 -14.79 -11.62
C MET A 125 -6.73 -16.14 -12.21
N SER A 126 -5.78 -16.96 -12.68
CA SER A 126 -6.04 -18.29 -13.24
C SER A 126 -6.30 -19.37 -12.20
#